data_AF-A0A2L2Z2E3-F1
#
_entry.id   AF-A0A2L2Z2E3-F1
#
_cell.length_a   1.000
_cell.length_b   1.000
_cell.length_c   1.000
_cell.angle_alpha   90.00
_cell.angle_beta   90.00
_cell.angle_gamma   90.00
#
_symmetry.space_group_name_H-M   'P 1'
#
loop_
_entity.id
_entity.type
_entity.pdbx_description
1 polymer ?
#
loop_
_entity_poly.entity_id
_entity_poly.type
_entity_poly.pdbx_seq_one_letter_code
_entity_poly.pdbx_strand_id
1 'polypeptide(L)'
;ALTRHYHQLNALKPSYSKIWLPIEVLGYPCNSFCQQETGGNGEEIMNRITYVRPGKGFKPNFPIFLKIDVNGENERPLFTFLKSLCPPTRDHFSDQKKLFYPPIIVRAIRWNYEKFLVNVHGFPVKRYD
;
A
#
# COMPACT_ATOMS: atom_id res chain seq x y z
N ALA A 1 8.88 -3.73 12.98
CA ALA A 1 7.42 -3.90 12.84
C ALA A 1 6.88 -2.93 11.80
N LEU A 2 6.00 -3.38 10.90
CA LEU A 2 5.42 -2.54 9.82
C LEU A 2 4.38 -1.52 10.31
N THR A 3 3.91 -1.67 11.56
CA THR A 3 2.94 -0.78 12.22
C THR A 3 3.29 0.71 12.17
N ARG A 4 4.58 1.04 12.18
CA ARG A 4 5.06 2.43 12.10
C ARG A 4 4.52 3.18 10.87
N HIS A 5 4.27 2.47 9.77
CA HIS A 5 3.82 3.08 8.52
C HIS A 5 2.44 3.72 8.68
N TYR A 6 1.50 3.09 9.39
CA TYR A 6 0.19 3.70 9.65
C TYR A 6 0.31 5.04 10.39
N HIS A 7 1.15 5.11 11.43
CA HIS A 7 1.37 6.36 12.16
C HIS A 7 2.05 7.42 11.30
N GLN A 8 3.06 7.04 10.52
CA GLN A 8 3.76 7.95 9.61
C GLN A 8 2.83 8.50 8.53
N LEU A 9 2.01 7.64 7.92
CA LEU A 9 1.04 8.03 6.89
C LEU A 9 -0.04 8.96 7.46
N ASN A 10 -0.55 8.69 8.66
CA ASN A 10 -1.47 9.61 9.34
C ASN A 10 -0.84 10.99 9.60
N ALA A 11 0.46 11.04 9.86
CA ALA A 11 1.18 12.28 10.13
C ALA A 11 1.50 13.08 8.84
N LEU A 12 1.48 12.46 7.65
CA LEU A 12 1.80 13.15 6.39
C LEU A 12 0.81 14.28 6.11
N LYS A 13 -0.50 13.97 6.10
CA LYS A 13 -1.55 14.92 5.79
C LYS A 13 -1.45 16.24 6.59
N PRO A 14 -1.43 16.22 7.94
CA PRO A 14 -1.30 17.46 8.71
C PRO A 14 0.07 18.13 8.55
N SER A 15 1.14 17.39 8.27
CA SER A 15 2.48 17.98 8.07
C SER A 15 2.56 18.77 6.77
N TYR A 16 2.00 18.24 5.69
CA TYR A 16 1.98 18.89 4.38
C TYR A 16 0.96 20.03 4.30
N SER A 17 -0.17 19.92 5.03
CA SER A 17 -1.11 21.04 5.18
C SER A 17 -0.47 22.29 5.79
N LYS A 18 0.51 22.14 6.71
CA LYS A 18 1.21 23.29 7.32
C LYS A 18 2.05 24.11 6.33
N ILE A 19 2.45 23.50 5.22
CA ILE A 19 3.24 24.15 4.16
C ILE A 19 2.40 24.41 2.91
N TRP A 20 1.07 24.44 3.03
CA TRP A 20 0.13 24.75 1.96
C TRP A 20 0.21 23.81 0.74
N LEU A 21 0.71 22.59 0.93
CA LEU A 21 0.75 21.55 -0.08
C LEU A 21 -0.26 20.45 0.29
N PRO A 22 -1.43 20.37 -0.36
CA PRO A 22 -2.38 19.30 -0.05
C PRO A 22 -1.82 17.95 -0.51
N ILE A 23 -1.87 16.96 0.39
CA ILE A 23 -1.56 15.56 0.09
C ILE A 23 -2.69 14.68 0.57
N GLU A 24 -3.07 13.69 -0.24
CA GLU A 24 -4.01 12.65 0.14
C GLU A 24 -3.32 11.29 0.12
N VAL A 25 -3.61 10.46 1.12
CA VAL A 25 -3.07 9.10 1.21
C VAL A 25 -4.18 8.14 0.82
N LEU A 26 -3.88 7.13 0.00
CA LEU A 26 -4.84 6.11 -0.40
C LEU A 26 -4.29 4.73 0.03
N GLY A 27 -5.01 4.04 0.92
CA GLY A 27 -4.60 2.74 1.43
C GLY A 27 -5.30 1.59 0.70
N TYR A 28 -4.53 0.71 0.05
CA TYR A 28 -5.06 -0.48 -0.61
C TYR A 28 -4.59 -1.74 0.12
N PRO A 29 -5.46 -2.38 0.92
CA PRO A 29 -5.14 -3.66 1.55
C PRO A 29 -4.86 -4.73 0.50
N CYS A 30 -3.87 -5.58 0.75
CA CYS A 30 -3.44 -6.63 -0.15
C CYS A 30 -2.92 -7.84 0.63
N ASN A 31 -3.28 -9.05 0.24
CA ASN A 31 -2.91 -10.28 0.94
C ASN A 31 -1.80 -11.09 0.24
N SER A 32 -1.24 -10.58 -0.85
CA SER A 32 -0.34 -11.35 -1.71
C SER A 32 1.09 -11.49 -1.14
N PHE A 33 1.40 -10.82 -0.01
CA PHE A 33 2.72 -10.83 0.64
C PHE A 33 2.66 -11.45 2.03
N CYS A 34 3.18 -12.68 2.16
CA CYS A 34 3.17 -13.48 3.40
C CYS A 34 1.80 -13.59 4.07
N GLN A 35 0.72 -13.45 3.29
CA GLN A 35 -0.66 -13.46 3.76
C GLN A 35 -0.91 -12.58 5.01
N GLN A 36 -0.32 -11.39 5.06
CA GLN A 36 -0.39 -10.52 6.24
C GLN A 36 -1.77 -9.86 6.42
N GLU A 37 -2.60 -9.84 5.38
CA GLU A 37 -3.93 -9.25 5.36
C GLU A 37 -5.03 -10.32 5.23
N THR A 38 -5.08 -11.18 6.24
CA THR A 38 -6.05 -12.29 6.33
C THR A 38 -7.50 -11.84 6.48
N GLY A 39 -7.76 -10.56 6.81
CA GLY A 39 -9.10 -10.05 7.03
C GLY A 39 -10.00 -10.22 5.80
N GLY A 40 -11.17 -10.82 5.98
CA GLY A 40 -12.08 -11.23 4.90
C GLY A 40 -12.82 -10.05 4.25
N ASN A 41 -13.19 -9.04 5.04
CA ASN A 41 -13.95 -7.88 4.59
C ASN A 41 -13.38 -6.55 5.14
N GLY A 42 -13.90 -5.41 4.67
CA GLY A 42 -13.42 -4.09 5.05
C GLY A 42 -13.58 -3.77 6.55
N GLU A 43 -14.62 -4.30 7.19
CA GLU A 43 -14.87 -4.11 8.62
C GLU A 43 -13.81 -4.80 9.47
N GLU A 44 -13.46 -6.05 9.14
CA GLU A 44 -12.42 -6.79 9.85
C GLU A 44 -11.06 -6.11 9.74
N ILE A 45 -10.72 -5.58 8.56
CA ILE A 45 -9.48 -4.80 8.36
C ILE A 45 -9.46 -3.59 9.30
N MET A 46 -10.55 -2.82 9.37
CA MET A 46 -10.65 -1.65 10.25
C MET A 46 -10.61 -2.03 11.73
N ASN A 47 -11.26 -3.13 12.13
CA ASN A 47 -11.21 -3.65 13.48
C ASN A 47 -9.78 -4.08 13.87
N ARG A 48 -9.05 -4.76 12.98
CA ARG A 48 -7.65 -5.13 13.23
C ARG A 48 -6.76 -3.90 13.40
N ILE A 49 -6.93 -2.89 12.55
CA ILE A 49 -6.19 -1.63 12.66
C ILE A 49 -6.49 -0.93 13.99
N THR A 50 -7.77 -0.87 14.38
CA THR A 50 -8.24 -0.14 15.57
C THR A 50 -7.90 -0.84 16.88
N TYR A 51 -8.04 -2.16 16.94
CA TYR A 51 -8.01 -2.92 18.19
C TYR A 51 -6.79 -3.83 18.34
N VAL A 52 -6.18 -4.29 17.24
CA VAL A 52 -5.11 -5.31 17.28
C VAL A 52 -3.74 -4.70 16.96
N ARG A 53 -3.57 -4.15 15.75
CA ARG A 53 -2.32 -3.58 15.26
C ARG A 53 -2.61 -2.61 14.11
N PRO A 54 -2.37 -1.29 14.28
CA PRO A 54 -1.69 -0.64 15.40
C PRO A 54 -2.36 -0.78 16.78
N GLY A 55 -3.67 -0.94 16.81
CA GLY A 55 -4.42 -1.09 18.05
C GLY A 55 -4.57 0.24 18.79
N LYS A 56 -4.97 0.16 20.08
CA LYS A 56 -5.10 1.32 20.99
C LYS A 56 -6.06 2.41 20.47
N GLY A 57 -7.10 2.01 19.72
CA GLY A 57 -8.07 2.95 19.15
C GLY A 57 -7.54 3.76 17.97
N PHE A 58 -6.42 3.34 17.36
CA PHE A 58 -5.86 4.02 16.19
C PHE A 58 -6.87 4.03 15.03
N LYS A 59 -7.03 5.18 14.38
CA LYS A 59 -7.88 5.35 13.20
C LYS A 59 -7.08 6.00 12.08
N PRO A 60 -7.00 5.39 10.88
CA PRO A 60 -6.48 6.06 9.70
C PRO A 60 -7.25 7.35 9.44
N ASN A 61 -6.54 8.44 9.13
CA ASN A 61 -7.16 9.72 8.71
C ASN A 61 -7.25 9.86 7.18
N PHE A 62 -7.19 8.71 6.50
CA PHE A 62 -7.16 8.57 5.06
C PHE A 62 -7.99 7.34 4.65
N PRO A 63 -8.55 7.31 3.42
CA PRO A 63 -9.37 6.20 2.97
C PRO A 63 -8.57 4.90 2.88
N ILE A 64 -9.15 3.84 3.44
CA ILE A 64 -8.76 2.46 3.22
C ILE A 64 -9.80 1.84 2.28
N PHE A 65 -9.35 1.33 1.15
CA PHE A 65 -10.21 0.72 0.13
C PHE A 65 -10.44 -0.76 0.38
N LEU A 66 -11.24 -1.39 -0.48
CA LEU A 66 -11.39 -2.84 -0.51
C LEU A 66 -10.05 -3.53 -0.77
N LYS A 67 -9.93 -4.74 -0.23
CA LYS A 67 -8.77 -5.60 -0.48
C LYS A 67 -8.70 -5.96 -1.97
N ILE A 68 -7.52 -5.83 -2.55
CA ILE A 68 -7.30 -6.08 -3.98
C ILE A 68 -5.95 -6.78 -4.22
N ASP A 69 -5.82 -7.36 -5.41
CA ASP A 69 -4.56 -7.82 -5.93
C ASP A 69 -3.84 -6.67 -6.63
N VAL A 70 -2.57 -6.49 -6.26
CA VAL A 70 -1.69 -5.44 -6.82
C VAL A 70 -0.66 -6.02 -7.79
N ASN A 71 -0.55 -7.35 -7.83
CA ASN A 71 0.31 -8.14 -8.70
C ASN A 71 -0.41 -9.40 -9.18
N GLY A 72 0.11 -10.01 -10.24
CA GLY A 72 -0.35 -11.29 -10.77
C GLY A 72 -1.48 -11.11 -11.80
N GLU A 73 -2.04 -12.23 -12.26
CA GLU A 73 -3.04 -12.24 -13.34
C GLU A 73 -4.28 -11.39 -13.05
N ASN A 74 -4.66 -11.29 -11.77
CA ASN A 74 -5.85 -10.55 -11.32
C ASN A 74 -5.56 -9.13 -10.83
N GLU A 75 -4.35 -8.60 -11.08
CA GLU A 75 -3.99 -7.28 -10.59
C GLU A 75 -4.92 -6.18 -11.13
N ARG A 76 -5.23 -5.20 -10.29
CA ARG A 76 -6.10 -4.10 -10.72
C ARG A 76 -5.40 -3.20 -11.74
N PRO A 77 -6.10 -2.69 -12.78
CA PRO A 77 -5.51 -1.84 -13.82
C PRO A 77 -4.74 -0.62 -13.30
N LEU A 78 -5.19 -0.04 -12.18
CA LEU A 78 -4.47 1.04 -11.48
C LEU A 78 -3.02 0.64 -11.17
N PHE A 79 -2.79 -0.55 -10.63
CA PHE A 79 -1.46 -1.01 -10.26
C PHE A 79 -0.62 -1.38 -11.48
N THR A 80 -1.23 -1.89 -12.54
CA THR A 80 -0.56 -2.07 -13.84
C THR A 80 -0.02 -0.73 -14.36
N PHE A 81 -0.85 0.31 -14.32
CA PHE A 81 -0.49 1.67 -14.73
C PHE A 81 0.62 2.26 -13.84
N LEU A 82 0.50 2.18 -12.52
CA LEU A 82 1.51 2.70 -11.59
C LEU A 82 2.88 2.02 -11.79
N LYS A 83 2.89 0.69 -11.93
CA LYS A 83 4.12 -0.10 -12.13
C LYS A 83 4.75 0.10 -13.50
N SER A 84 3.98 0.50 -14.52
CA SER A 84 4.51 0.71 -15.87
C SER A 84 5.30 2.01 -16.01
N LEU A 85 4.98 3.03 -15.19
CA LEU A 85 5.56 4.36 -15.25
C LEU A 85 6.70 4.60 -14.24
N CYS A 86 6.87 3.74 -13.24
CA CYS A 86 7.97 3.85 -12.28
C CYS A 86 8.82 2.56 -12.25
N PRO A 87 10.16 2.67 -12.23
CA PRO A 87 11.03 1.51 -12.11
C PRO A 87 10.80 0.79 -10.76
N PRO A 88 11.11 -0.51 -10.66
CA PRO A 88 11.02 -1.24 -9.40
C PRO A 88 11.95 -0.64 -8.34
N THR A 89 11.57 -0.81 -7.07
CA THR A 89 12.30 -0.27 -5.90
C THR A 89 13.47 -1.12 -5.44
N ARG A 90 13.49 -2.40 -5.83
CA ARG A 90 14.55 -3.37 -5.50
C ARG A 90 14.84 -4.28 -6.69
N ASP A 91 16.09 -4.69 -6.82
CA ASP A 91 16.54 -5.58 -7.91
C ASP A 91 16.18 -7.05 -7.68
N HIS A 92 15.85 -7.42 -6.44
CA HIS A 92 15.49 -8.78 -6.05
C HIS A 92 14.10 -8.86 -5.42
N PHE A 93 13.55 -10.06 -5.43
CA PHE A 93 12.32 -10.41 -4.74
C PHE A 93 12.60 -11.02 -3.37
N SER A 94 11.62 -10.95 -2.48
CA SER A 94 11.56 -11.82 -1.31
C SER A 94 11.46 -13.29 -1.73
N ASP A 95 11.73 -14.21 -0.81
CA ASP A 95 11.50 -15.65 -1.01
C ASP A 95 10.13 -15.89 -1.65
N GLN A 96 10.13 -16.60 -2.78
CA GLN A 96 8.94 -16.88 -3.59
C GLN A 96 7.85 -17.62 -2.79
N LYS A 97 8.23 -18.39 -1.76
CA LYS A 97 7.28 -19.03 -0.85
C LYS A 97 6.43 -18.03 -0.05
N LYS A 98 6.85 -16.77 0.01
CA LYS A 98 6.15 -15.66 0.67
C LYS A 98 5.34 -14.81 -0.31
N LEU A 99 5.38 -15.12 -1.61
CA LEU A 99 4.73 -14.35 -2.67
C LEU A 99 3.57 -15.17 -3.24
N PHE A 100 2.35 -14.72 -2.97
CA PHE A 100 1.11 -15.42 -3.31
C PHE A 100 0.45 -14.76 -4.53
N TYR A 101 1.18 -14.67 -5.64
CA TYR A 101 0.70 -14.09 -6.90
C TYR A 101 1.56 -14.55 -8.10
N PRO A 102 1.03 -15.42 -8.97
CA PRO A 102 1.64 -15.66 -10.29
C PRO A 102 1.03 -14.74 -11.36
N PRO A 103 1.77 -14.42 -12.45
CA PRO A 103 3.21 -14.60 -12.62
C PRO A 103 4.03 -13.53 -11.87
N ILE A 104 5.28 -13.85 -11.54
CA ILE A 104 6.23 -12.87 -10.99
C ILE A 104 6.90 -12.15 -12.15
N ILE A 105 6.68 -10.84 -12.25
CA ILE A 105 7.26 -9.98 -13.30
C ILE A 105 8.21 -8.95 -12.70
N VAL A 106 9.22 -8.51 -13.45
CA VAL A 106 10.26 -7.57 -13.00
C VAL A 106 9.68 -6.31 -12.32
N ARG A 107 8.55 -5.79 -12.79
CA ARG A 107 7.93 -4.57 -12.27
C ARG A 107 7.00 -4.76 -11.07
N ALA A 108 6.76 -6.00 -10.63
CA ALA A 108 5.84 -6.32 -9.53
C ALA A 108 6.16 -5.55 -8.24
N ILE A 109 5.14 -5.27 -7.43
CA ILE A 109 5.34 -4.73 -6.08
C ILE A 109 6.14 -5.73 -5.25
N ARG A 110 7.15 -5.24 -4.53
CA ARG A 110 8.12 -6.07 -3.82
C ARG A 110 7.61 -6.55 -2.48
N TRP A 111 6.87 -5.70 -1.76
CA TRP A 111 6.34 -6.04 -0.45
C TRP A 111 5.20 -5.10 -0.02
N ASN A 112 4.62 -5.39 1.15
CA ASN A 112 3.70 -4.50 1.84
C ASN A 112 4.34 -3.12 2.08
N TYR A 113 3.53 -2.08 1.99
CA TYR A 113 3.89 -0.67 2.17
C TYR A 113 4.80 -0.07 1.08
N GLU A 114 4.87 -0.65 -0.11
CA GLU A 114 5.41 0.08 -1.26
C GLU A 114 4.47 1.25 -1.64
N LYS A 115 5.03 2.38 -2.05
CA LYS A 115 4.32 3.66 -2.19
C LYS A 115 4.55 4.24 -3.57
N PHE A 116 3.50 4.82 -4.16
CA PHE A 116 3.59 5.61 -5.37
C PHE A 116 3.19 7.05 -5.03
N LEU A 117 4.05 8.01 -5.38
CA LEU A 117 3.69 9.41 -5.37
C LEU A 117 3.12 9.76 -6.73
N VAL A 118 1.90 10.29 -6.72
CA VAL A 118 1.16 10.73 -7.91
C VAL A 118 0.94 12.24 -7.78
N ASN A 119 1.22 12.98 -8.85
CA ASN A 119 1.01 14.43 -8.84
C ASN A 119 -0.47 14.80 -9.05
N VAL A 120 -0.79 16.08 -8.94
CA VAL A 120 -2.16 16.62 -9.08
C VAL A 120 -2.78 16.39 -10.46
N HIS A 121 -1.97 16.07 -11.47
CA HIS A 121 -2.41 15.75 -12.82
C HIS A 121 -2.62 14.24 -13.04
N GLY A 122 -2.47 13.41 -11.99
CA GLY A 122 -2.67 11.97 -12.06
C GLY A 122 -1.47 11.18 -12.57
N PHE A 123 -0.30 11.81 -12.74
CA PHE A 123 0.91 11.12 -13.21
C PHE A 123 1.76 10.60 -12.04
N PRO A 124 2.17 9.32 -12.05
CA PRO A 124 3.14 8.78 -11.11
C PRO A 124 4.49 9.46 -11.30
N VAL A 125 5.02 10.04 -10.23
CA VAL A 125 6.31 10.76 -10.25
C VAL A 125 7.43 9.97 -9.60
N LYS A 126 7.12 9.15 -8.60
CA LYS A 126 8.12 8.37 -7.88
C LYS A 126 7.53 7.16 -7.16
N ARG A 127 8.33 6.11 -7.05
CA ARG A 127 8.01 4.87 -6.33
C ARG A 127 8.99 4.68 -5.17
N TYR A 128 8.49 4.29 -4.01
CA TYR A 128 9.27 4.13 -2.78
C TYR A 128 8.97 2.80 -2.12
N ASP A 129 9.99 2.22 -1.53
CA ASP A 129 9.88 1.07 -0.64
C ASP A 129 9.44 1.46 0.78
#